data_AF-D0MVL8-F1
#
_entry.id   AF-D0MVL8-F1
#
_cell.length_a   1.000
_cell.length_b   1.000
_cell.length_c   1.000
_cell.angle_alpha   90.00
_cell.angle_beta   90.00
_cell.angle_gamma   90.00
#
_symmetry.space_group_name_H-M   'P 1'
#
loop_
_entity.id
_entity.type
_entity.pdbx_description
1 polymer ?
#
loop_
_entity_poly.entity_id
_entity_poly.type
_entity_poly.pdbx_seq_one_letter_code
_entity_poly.pdbx_strand_id
1 'polypeptide(L)'
;MAELLPLPDTLSCRSSIKNGFLFEPCRDKVPPSPPFLFAVADGYRVLRAKVEELFASKLPGQRRSECDIYVKPSNHAKQKQFEVVCQEAVAMRAQVE
;
A
#
# COMPACT_ATOMS: atom_id res chain seq x y z
N MET A 1 9.76 -27.65 -4.60
CA MET A 1 8.63 -26.78 -4.99
C MET A 1 8.20 -26.09 -3.72
N ALA A 2 8.35 -24.77 -3.60
CA ALA A 2 7.95 -24.06 -2.40
C ALA A 2 6.42 -24.05 -2.34
N GLU A 3 5.84 -24.67 -1.32
CA GLU A 3 4.41 -24.53 -1.03
C GLU A 3 4.14 -23.04 -0.75
N LEU A 4 3.38 -22.41 -1.63
CA LEU A 4 2.85 -21.06 -1.41
C LEU A 4 1.83 -21.18 -0.28
N LEU A 5 2.26 -20.88 0.94
CA LEU A 5 1.34 -20.76 2.06
C LEU A 5 0.30 -19.70 1.69
N PRO A 6 -1.01 -19.97 1.87
CA PRO A 6 -2.02 -18.98 1.59
C PRO A 6 -1.74 -17.73 2.43
N LEU A 7 -1.89 -16.56 1.80
CA LEU A 7 -1.80 -15.31 2.55
C LEU A 7 -2.74 -15.35 3.75
N PRO A 8 -2.31 -14.86 4.93
CA PRO A 8 -3.21 -14.68 6.05
C PRO A 8 -4.32 -13.69 5.68
N ASP A 9 -5.54 -13.96 6.14
CA ASP A 9 -6.70 -13.10 5.90
C ASP A 9 -6.52 -11.68 6.46
N THR A 10 -5.58 -11.52 7.40
CA THR A 10 -5.19 -10.24 7.98
C THR A 10 -3.70 -9.98 7.76
N LEU A 11 -3.39 -8.81 7.20
CA LEU A 11 -2.04 -8.32 6.97
C LEU A 11 -1.65 -7.32 8.06
N SER A 12 -0.44 -7.47 8.59
CA SER A 12 0.20 -6.45 9.42
C SER A 12 0.89 -5.44 8.49
N CYS A 13 0.29 -4.27 8.37
CA CYS A 13 0.69 -3.24 7.43
C CYS A 13 1.38 -2.08 8.16
N ARG A 14 2.34 -1.45 7.47
CA ARG A 14 2.98 -0.20 7.91
C ARG A 14 3.04 0.77 6.76
N SER A 15 2.78 2.05 7.04
CA SER A 15 2.88 3.11 6.03
C SER A 15 4.16 3.94 6.24
N SER A 16 4.86 4.20 5.14
CA SER A 16 5.98 5.14 5.08
C SER A 16 5.65 6.23 4.08
N ILE A 17 5.83 7.49 4.46
CA ILE A 17 5.65 8.63 3.55
C ILE A 17 7.02 9.18 3.22
N LYS A 18 7.35 9.26 1.93
CA LYS A 18 8.65 9.74 1.45
C LYS A 18 8.54 11.12 0.82
N ASN A 19 9.58 11.94 0.97
CA ASN A 19 9.69 13.26 0.37
C ASN A 19 10.48 13.18 -0.94
N GLY A 20 9.99 13.81 -2.01
CA GLY A 20 10.64 13.83 -3.31
C GLY A 20 9.65 13.71 -4.47
N PHE A 21 10.17 13.72 -5.69
CA PHE A 21 9.37 13.44 -6.88
C PHE A 21 9.26 11.93 -7.12
N LEU A 22 8.23 11.54 -7.88
CA LEU A 22 8.08 10.15 -8.30
C LEU A 22 9.35 9.67 -8.99
N PHE A 23 9.78 8.44 -8.69
CA PHE A 23 10.95 7.78 -9.28
C PHE A 23 12.33 8.35 -8.90
N GLU A 24 12.40 9.36 -8.02
CA GLU A 24 13.68 9.91 -7.54
C GLU A 24 14.09 9.35 -6.18
N PRO A 25 15.40 9.34 -5.84
CA PRO A 25 15.86 9.04 -4.50
C PRO A 25 15.17 9.95 -3.48
N CYS A 26 14.45 9.33 -2.56
CA CYS A 26 13.65 10.02 -1.56
C CYS A 26 14.00 9.52 -0.15
N ARG A 27 13.82 10.40 0.83
CA ARG A 27 13.95 10.05 2.25
C ARG A 27 12.58 10.02 2.90
N ASP A 28 12.45 9.25 3.96
CA ASP A 28 11.23 9.28 4.77
C ASP A 28 10.99 10.71 5.26
N LYS A 29 9.80 11.24 4.96
CA LYS A 29 9.38 12.60 5.31
C LYS A 29 8.99 12.71 6.77
N VAL A 30 8.43 11.62 7.30
CA VAL A 30 7.99 11.46 8.68
C VAL A 30 8.35 10.05 9.15
N PRO A 31 8.45 9.81 10.47
CA PRO A 31 8.56 8.46 11.00
C PRO A 31 7.42 7.58 10.47
N PRO A 32 7.70 6.33 10.06
CA PRO A 32 6.65 5.50 9.50
C PRO A 32 5.63 5.12 10.57
N SER A 33 4.38 4.92 10.17
CA SER A 33 3.27 4.71 11.09
C SER A 33 3.51 3.53 12.03
N PRO A 34 2.81 3.49 13.18
CA PRO A 34 2.61 2.23 13.88
C PRO A 34 2.05 1.17 12.93
N PRO A 35 2.33 -0.12 13.17
CA PRO A 35 1.70 -1.19 12.42
C PRO A 35 0.18 -1.16 12.63
N PHE A 36 -0.58 -1.43 11.58
CA PHE A 36 -2.02 -1.56 11.62
C PHE A 36 -2.44 -2.85 10.93
N LEU A 37 -3.51 -3.46 11.42
CA LEU A 37 -4.08 -4.65 10.81
C LEU A 37 -5.03 -4.26 9.69
N PHE A 38 -4.96 -5.00 8.59
CA PHE A 38 -5.84 -4.86 7.44
C PHE A 38 -6.36 -6.23 7.04
N ALA A 39 -7.69 -6.43 7.10
CA ALA A 39 -8.29 -7.65 6.59
C ALA A 39 -8.43 -7.53 5.07
N VAL A 40 -7.93 -8.53 4.33
CA VAL A 40 -8.01 -8.53 2.86
C VAL A 40 -9.47 -8.49 2.38
N ALA A 41 -10.38 -9.10 3.15
CA ALA A 41 -11.82 -9.07 2.92
C ALA A 41 -12.43 -7.65 2.97
N ASP A 42 -11.81 -6.70 3.67
CA ASP A 42 -12.26 -5.30 3.72
C ASP A 42 -12.07 -4.59 2.35
N GLY A 43 -11.18 -5.13 1.51
CA GLY A 43 -10.97 -4.71 0.14
C GLY A 43 -10.34 -3.31 -0.01
N TYR A 44 -10.29 -2.86 -1.26
CA TYR A 44 -9.56 -1.66 -1.67
C TYR A 44 -10.08 -0.38 -1.01
N ARG A 45 -11.41 -0.22 -0.87
CA ARG A 45 -12.00 1.01 -0.34
C ARG A 45 -11.55 1.27 1.10
N VAL A 46 -11.54 0.24 1.93
CA VAL A 46 -11.09 0.35 3.32
C VAL A 46 -9.58 0.57 3.39
N LEU A 47 -8.80 -0.15 2.57
CA LEU A 47 -7.36 0.10 2.47
C LEU A 47 -7.06 1.56 2.11
N ARG A 48 -7.75 2.10 1.09
CA ARG A 48 -7.61 3.48 0.66
C ARG A 48 -7.97 4.47 1.75
N ALA A 49 -9.09 4.27 2.44
CA ALA A 49 -9.50 5.12 3.55
C ALA A 49 -8.46 5.13 4.69
N LYS A 50 -7.89 3.96 5.06
CA LYS A 50 -6.83 3.87 6.08
C LYS A 50 -5.56 4.63 5.65
N VAL A 51 -5.13 4.46 4.40
CA VAL A 51 -3.96 5.19 3.87
C VAL A 51 -4.24 6.70 3.81
N GLU A 52 -5.49 7.10 3.49
CA GLU A 52 -5.97 8.49 3.51
C GLU A 52 -5.89 9.12 4.88
N GLU A 53 -6.46 8.46 5.87
CA GLU A 53 -6.43 8.91 7.26
C GLU A 53 -5.00 9.02 7.79
N LEU A 54 -4.17 7.99 7.58
CA LEU A 54 -2.78 7.99 8.00
C LEU A 54 -2.00 9.14 7.37
N PHE A 55 -2.18 9.37 6.07
CA PHE A 55 -1.52 10.47 5.39
C PHE A 55 -2.00 11.83 5.92
N ALA A 56 -3.31 12.03 6.03
CA ALA A 56 -3.88 13.28 6.53
C ALA A 56 -3.44 13.59 7.98
N SER A 57 -3.31 12.56 8.82
CA SER A 57 -2.83 12.71 10.20
C SER A 57 -1.36 13.18 10.29
N LYS A 58 -0.53 12.83 9.30
CA LYS A 58 0.91 13.15 9.28
C LYS A 58 1.22 14.40 8.47
N LEU A 59 0.49 14.62 7.38
CA LEU A 59 0.70 15.70 6.41
C LEU A 59 -0.65 16.28 5.95
N PRO A 60 -1.36 17.00 6.85
CA PRO A 60 -2.67 17.57 6.54
C PRO A 60 -2.58 18.54 5.36
N GLY A 61 -3.55 18.46 4.44
CA GLY A 61 -3.64 19.33 3.27
C GLY A 61 -2.62 19.08 2.15
N GLN A 62 -1.70 18.12 2.31
CA GLN A 62 -0.68 17.82 1.28
C GLN A 62 -1.02 16.62 0.40
N ARG A 63 -2.11 15.90 0.69
CA ARG A 63 -2.53 14.77 -0.13
C ARG A 63 -3.14 15.28 -1.43
N ARG A 64 -2.73 14.69 -2.55
CA ARG A 64 -3.39 14.90 -3.85
C ARG A 64 -4.45 13.83 -4.07
N SER A 65 -5.63 14.22 -4.54
CA SER A 65 -6.74 13.30 -4.80
C SER A 65 -6.47 12.32 -5.95
N GLU A 66 -5.49 12.63 -6.78
CA GLU A 66 -5.05 11.87 -7.97
C GLU A 66 -4.21 10.62 -7.65
N CYS A 67 -3.86 10.37 -6.38
CA CYS A 67 -2.99 9.26 -6.02
C CYS A 67 -3.77 7.94 -5.87
N ASP A 68 -3.36 6.93 -6.64
CA ASP A 68 -3.81 5.54 -6.49
C ASP A 68 -2.84 4.66 -5.70
N ILE A 69 -3.30 3.49 -5.29
CA ILE A 69 -2.51 2.49 -4.57
C ILE A 69 -2.01 1.46 -5.58
N TYR A 70 -0.70 1.20 -5.51
CA TYR A 70 -0.03 0.25 -6.39
C TYR A 70 0.59 -0.88 -5.56
N VAL A 71 0.53 -2.10 -6.10
CA VAL A 71 1.24 -3.27 -5.58
C VAL A 71 2.60 -3.38 -6.27
N LYS A 72 3.62 -3.64 -5.45
CA LYS A 72 4.96 -3.98 -5.90
C LYS A 72 5.06 -5.51 -5.93
N PRO A 73 5.13 -6.16 -7.11
CA PRO A 73 4.99 -7.62 -7.20
C PRO A 73 6.21 -8.39 -6.66
N SER A 74 7.37 -7.73 -6.49
CA SER A 74 8.53 -8.33 -5.84
C SER A 74 9.48 -7.28 -5.29
N ASN A 75 10.35 -7.64 -4.34
CA ASN A 75 11.30 -6.72 -3.70
C ASN A 75 12.19 -5.94 -4.69
N HIS A 76 12.49 -6.51 -5.85
CA HIS A 76 13.33 -5.90 -6.88
C HIS A 76 12.56 -5.44 -8.12
N ALA A 77 11.23 -5.52 -8.10
CA ALA A 77 10.40 -5.03 -9.19
C ALA A 77 10.66 -3.54 -9.44
N LYS A 78 10.87 -3.18 -10.70
CA LYS A 78 10.96 -1.79 -11.15
C LYS A 78 9.58 -1.16 -11.05
N GLN A 79 9.50 0.15 -10.78
CA GLN A 79 8.22 0.83 -10.59
C GLN A 79 7.29 0.75 -11.82
N LYS A 80 7.83 0.63 -13.04
CA LYS A 80 7.04 0.36 -14.26
C LYS A 80 6.29 -0.98 -14.27
N GLN A 81 6.64 -1.88 -13.35
CA GLN A 81 6.02 -3.19 -13.17
C GLN A 81 5.03 -3.17 -12.00
N PHE A 82 4.83 -2.03 -11.35
CA PHE A 82 3.83 -1.92 -10.31
C PHE A 82 2.46 -1.86 -10.95
N GLU A 83 1.51 -2.54 -10.34
CA GLU A 83 0.15 -2.64 -10.84
C GLU A 83 -0.78 -1.91 -9.87
N VAL A 84 -1.80 -1.23 -10.40
CA VAL A 84 -2.83 -0.64 -9.55
C VAL A 84 -3.53 -1.77 -8.80
N VAL A 85 -3.74 -1.57 -7.51
CA VAL A 85 -4.48 -2.53 -6.69
C VAL A 85 -5.91 -2.62 -7.22
N CYS A 86 -6.35 -3.82 -7.55
CA CYS A 86 -7.70 -4.11 -8.00
C CYS A 86 -8.70 -3.69 -6.93
N GLN A 87 -9.80 -3.08 -7.37
CA GLN A 87 -10.86 -2.66 -6.45
C GLN A 87 -11.76 -3.83 -6.03
N GLU A 88 -11.83 -4.86 -6.88
CA GLU A 88 -12.54 -6.12 -6.63
C GLU A 88 -11.76 -6.96 -5.60
N ALA A 89 -12.43 -7.37 -4.52
CA ALA A 89 -11.79 -8.05 -3.39
C ALA A 89 -11.07 -9.35 -3.76
N VAL A 90 -11.66 -10.17 -4.65
CA VAL A 90 -11.05 -11.43 -5.11
C VAL A 90 -9.79 -11.18 -5.92
N ALA A 91 -9.83 -10.22 -6.85
CA ALA A 91 -8.69 -9.85 -7.67
C ALA A 91 -7.59 -9.16 -6.84
N MET A 92 -7.97 -8.34 -5.86
CA MET A 92 -7.05 -7.74 -4.90
C MET A 92 -6.30 -8.81 -4.10
N ARG A 93 -7.01 -9.83 -3.61
CA ARG A 93 -6.41 -10.96 -2.89
C ARG A 93 -5.35 -11.66 -3.74
N ALA A 94 -5.67 -11.95 -5.00
CA ALA A 94 -4.73 -12.58 -5.93
C ALA A 94 -3.48 -11.73 -6.23
N GLN A 95 -3.58 -10.39 -6.12
CA GLN A 95 -2.42 -9.50 -6.32
C GLN A 95 -1.53 -9.38 -5.08
N VAL A 96 -2.06 -9.63 -3.88
CA VAL A 96 -1.26 -9.57 -2.66
C VAL A 96 -0.63 -10.93 -2.31
N GLU A 97 -1.14 -12.02 -2.89
CA GLU A 97 -0.65 -13.41 -2.72
C GLU A 97 0.78 -13.65 -3.23
#